data_AF-A0A2A4JZQ7-F1
#
_entry.id   AF-A0A2A4JZQ7-F1
#
_cell.length_a   1.000
_cell.length_b   1.000
_cell.length_c   1.000
_cell.angle_alpha   90.00
_cell.angle_beta   90.00
_cell.angle_gamma   90.00
#
_symmetry.space_group_name_H-M   'P 1'
#
loop_
_entity.id
_entity.type
_entity.pdbx_description
1 polymer ?
#
loop_
_entity_poly.entity_id
_entity_poly.type
_entity_poly.pdbx_seq_one_letter_code
_entity_poly.pdbx_strand_id
1 'polypeptide(L)'
;MHGSHVFLFSLACLVCAVNCLTSRESICIQYYASGENYDLNELPEQMYGVYFWPPNQRQRDSCENISFRKLSPQEATLKSHECSSLNLPVNETVMKATYVNNSGKTVNLVYYGDQEVKKMYRACDKNIATYIFKKVNDSYVLGINCSAGGRGILYSRFLPSSAEVQAVVNSIEIMSGREGSPDCRLNY
;
A
#
# COMPACT_ATOMS: atom_id res chain seq x y z
N MET A 1 12.39 54.33 -6.25
CA MET A 1 11.92 53.05 -6.84
C MET A 1 12.54 51.84 -6.14
N HIS A 2 12.47 51.74 -4.80
CA HIS A 2 13.12 50.65 -4.04
C HIS A 2 12.15 49.61 -3.45
N GLY A 3 10.82 49.84 -3.52
CA GLY A 3 9.81 48.93 -2.96
C GLY A 3 9.42 47.74 -3.85
N SER A 4 9.61 47.85 -5.18
CA SER A 4 9.17 46.83 -6.13
C SER A 4 10.02 45.55 -6.08
N HIS A 5 11.34 45.71 -5.87
CA HIS A 5 12.27 44.57 -5.81
C HIS A 5 12.16 43.77 -4.52
N VAL A 6 11.87 44.42 -3.39
CA VAL A 6 11.65 43.75 -2.10
C VAL A 6 10.37 42.90 -2.14
N PHE A 7 9.30 43.43 -2.74
CA PHE A 7 8.02 42.71 -2.87
C PHE A 7 8.16 41.46 -3.76
N LEU A 8 8.89 41.54 -4.87
CA LEU A 8 9.16 40.40 -5.74
C LEU A 8 10.00 39.31 -5.05
N PHE A 9 10.97 39.69 -4.21
CA PHE A 9 11.79 38.74 -3.46
C PHE A 9 11.01 38.07 -2.33
N SER A 10 10.16 38.82 -1.61
CA SER A 10 9.27 38.26 -0.58
C SER A 10 8.23 37.32 -1.17
N LEU A 11 7.67 37.66 -2.35
CA LEU A 11 6.72 36.81 -3.06
C LEU A 11 7.38 35.52 -3.56
N ALA A 12 8.62 35.59 -4.07
CA ALA A 12 9.37 34.40 -4.47
C ALA A 12 9.69 33.46 -3.29
N CYS A 13 10.07 34.01 -2.13
CA CYS A 13 10.26 33.21 -0.91
C CYS A 13 8.95 32.58 -0.40
N LEU A 14 7.82 33.30 -0.48
CA LEU A 14 6.51 32.76 -0.13
C LEU A 14 6.10 31.62 -1.07
N VAL A 15 6.26 31.79 -2.39
CA VAL A 15 5.89 30.76 -3.39
C VAL A 15 6.80 29.51 -3.28
N CYS A 16 8.08 29.69 -2.94
CA CYS A 16 8.97 28.56 -2.62
C CYS A 16 8.58 27.85 -1.31
N ALA A 17 8.12 28.59 -0.28
CA ALA A 17 7.70 28.00 0.98
C ALA A 17 6.43 27.14 0.87
N VAL A 18 5.47 27.51 0.01
CA VAL A 18 4.24 26.71 -0.21
C VAL A 18 4.52 25.40 -0.95
N ASN A 19 5.55 25.35 -1.80
CA ASN A 19 5.93 24.14 -2.55
C ASN A 19 6.96 23.24 -1.84
N CYS A 20 7.48 23.65 -0.68
CA CYS A 20 8.58 22.93 0.00
C CYS A 20 8.14 21.88 1.03
N LEU A 21 6.83 21.66 1.24
CA LEU A 21 6.34 20.86 2.38
C LEU A 21 5.53 19.60 2.03
N THR A 22 5.30 19.29 0.75
CA THR A 22 4.63 18.04 0.37
C THR A 22 5.61 16.88 0.41
N SER A 23 5.49 16.02 1.42
CA SER A 23 6.27 14.78 1.50
C SER A 23 6.00 13.89 0.27
N ARG A 24 6.96 13.05 -0.12
CA ARG A 24 6.74 12.04 -1.19
C ARG A 24 5.54 11.15 -0.91
N GLU A 25 5.28 10.86 0.35
CA GLU A 25 4.11 10.11 0.79
C GLU A 25 2.82 10.90 0.51
N SER A 26 2.78 12.19 0.81
CA SER A 26 1.62 13.06 0.54
C SER A 26 1.33 13.17 -0.96
N ILE A 27 2.37 13.30 -1.79
CA ILE A 27 2.23 13.31 -3.26
C ILE A 27 1.67 11.97 -3.75
N CYS A 28 2.15 10.85 -3.20
CA CYS A 28 1.60 9.53 -3.51
C CYS A 28 0.12 9.42 -3.15
N ILE A 29 -0.27 9.85 -1.94
CA ILE A 29 -1.67 9.82 -1.51
C ILE A 29 -2.52 10.67 -2.46
N GLN A 30 -2.10 11.91 -2.77
CA GLN A 30 -2.83 12.78 -3.68
C GLN A 30 -3.00 12.19 -5.08
N TYR A 31 -1.98 11.45 -5.56
CA TYR A 31 -2.00 10.84 -6.88
C TYR A 31 -2.93 9.61 -6.95
N TYR A 32 -2.93 8.77 -5.90
CA TYR A 32 -3.67 7.51 -5.93
C TYR A 32 -5.03 7.56 -5.23
N ALA A 33 -5.28 8.49 -4.31
CA ALA A 33 -6.59 8.59 -3.66
C ALA A 33 -7.65 9.00 -4.67
N SER A 34 -8.77 8.27 -4.70
CA SER A 34 -9.94 8.56 -5.53
C SER A 34 -11.15 9.03 -4.71
N GLY A 35 -11.05 9.05 -3.38
CA GLY A 35 -12.18 9.29 -2.47
C GLY A 35 -13.00 8.03 -2.19
N GLU A 36 -12.62 6.88 -2.78
CA GLU A 36 -13.30 5.61 -2.59
C GLU A 36 -12.61 4.82 -1.49
N ASN A 37 -13.37 4.47 -0.45
CA ASN A 37 -12.85 3.71 0.66
C ASN A 37 -13.03 2.21 0.44
N TYR A 38 -11.93 1.46 0.40
CA TYR A 38 -11.96 0.00 0.48
C TYR A 38 -12.01 -0.44 1.95
N ASP A 39 -13.07 -1.13 2.37
CA ASP A 39 -13.16 -1.69 3.72
C ASP A 39 -12.23 -2.91 3.83
N LEU A 40 -11.34 -2.90 4.83
CA LEU A 40 -10.44 -4.02 5.10
C LEU A 40 -11.20 -5.33 5.42
N ASN A 41 -12.46 -5.26 5.87
CA ASN A 41 -13.29 -6.45 6.06
C ASN A 41 -13.64 -7.17 4.74
N GLU A 42 -13.51 -6.49 3.59
CA GLU A 42 -13.75 -7.09 2.27
C GLU A 42 -12.55 -7.88 1.76
N LEU A 43 -11.39 -7.82 2.44
CA LEU A 43 -10.25 -8.67 2.08
C LEU A 43 -10.58 -10.15 2.34
N PRO A 44 -10.47 -11.02 1.33
CA PRO A 44 -10.58 -12.47 1.52
C PRO A 44 -9.53 -12.98 2.52
N GLU A 45 -9.83 -14.08 3.22
CA GLU A 45 -8.91 -14.71 4.17
C GLU A 45 -7.56 -15.09 3.55
N GLN A 46 -7.53 -15.28 2.23
CA GLN A 46 -6.36 -15.68 1.48
C GLN A 46 -6.36 -15.04 0.09
N MET A 47 -5.21 -14.48 -0.30
CA MET A 47 -4.96 -13.98 -1.66
C MET A 47 -3.51 -14.25 -2.09
N TYR A 48 -3.29 -14.20 -3.40
CA TYR A 48 -1.97 -14.31 -4.01
C TYR A 48 -1.45 -12.93 -4.41
N GLY A 49 -0.21 -12.58 -4.04
CA GLY A 49 0.49 -11.45 -4.64
C GLY A 49 1.01 -11.85 -6.02
N VAL A 50 0.33 -11.43 -7.09
CA VAL A 50 0.59 -11.95 -8.45
C VAL A 50 1.40 -11.01 -9.32
N TYR A 51 1.37 -9.70 -9.04
CA TYR A 51 2.09 -8.70 -9.83
C TYR A 51 2.57 -7.55 -8.96
N PHE A 52 3.76 -7.05 -9.23
CA PHE A 52 4.39 -5.96 -8.47
C PHE A 52 4.83 -4.84 -9.40
N TRP A 53 4.62 -3.60 -8.97
CA TRP A 53 5.18 -2.42 -9.64
C TRP A 53 5.81 -1.46 -8.61
N PRO A 54 7.05 -0.99 -8.83
CA PRO A 54 8.00 -1.53 -9.80
C PRO A 54 8.30 -3.03 -9.54
N PRO A 55 8.87 -3.76 -10.51
CA PRO A 55 9.17 -5.18 -10.38
C PRO A 55 9.91 -5.52 -9.08
N ASN A 56 9.69 -6.73 -8.55
CA ASN A 56 10.59 -7.27 -7.55
C ASN A 56 11.95 -7.56 -8.21
N GLN A 57 13.06 -7.36 -7.48
CA GLN A 57 14.41 -7.64 -8.01
C GLN A 57 14.62 -9.11 -8.38
N ARG A 58 13.84 -10.01 -7.78
CA ARG A 58 13.86 -11.44 -8.04
C ARG A 58 12.43 -11.93 -8.16
N GLN A 59 12.16 -12.67 -9.22
CA GLN A 59 10.93 -13.44 -9.37
C GLN A 59 11.02 -14.67 -8.46
N ARG A 60 9.91 -14.99 -7.80
CA ARG A 60 9.76 -16.19 -6.98
C ARG A 60 9.43 -17.40 -7.85
N ASP A 61 9.68 -18.59 -7.30
CA ASP A 61 9.26 -19.85 -7.94
C ASP A 61 7.73 -20.01 -7.92
N SER A 62 7.08 -19.56 -6.85
CA SER A 62 5.62 -19.55 -6.68
C SER A 62 5.14 -18.20 -6.17
N CYS A 63 3.90 -17.84 -6.51
CA CYS A 63 3.33 -16.54 -6.12
C CYS A 63 3.03 -16.57 -4.64
N GLU A 64 3.38 -15.47 -3.97
CA GLU A 64 3.26 -15.42 -2.52
C GLU A 64 1.81 -15.51 -2.10
N ASN A 65 1.56 -16.39 -1.13
CA ASN A 65 0.25 -16.59 -0.56
C ASN A 65 0.14 -15.81 0.75
N ILE A 66 -0.81 -14.89 0.80
CA ILE A 66 -0.97 -13.92 1.88
C ILE A 66 -2.28 -14.23 2.58
N SER A 67 -2.18 -14.62 3.85
CA SER A 67 -3.33 -14.84 4.71
C SER A 67 -3.71 -13.55 5.42
N PHE A 68 -4.96 -13.15 5.29
CA PHE A 68 -5.55 -12.02 5.98
C PHE A 68 -6.49 -12.52 7.08
N ARG A 69 -6.32 -12.00 8.29
CA ARG A 69 -7.18 -12.33 9.43
C ARG A 69 -7.49 -11.08 10.24
N LYS A 70 -8.78 -10.83 10.47
CA LYS A 70 -9.22 -9.78 11.38
C LYS A 70 -8.74 -10.09 12.80
N LEU A 71 -8.13 -9.10 13.44
CA LEU A 71 -7.78 -9.20 14.86
C LEU A 71 -9.01 -8.90 15.70
N SER A 72 -9.19 -9.65 16.79
CA SER A 72 -10.17 -9.28 17.82
C SER A 72 -9.73 -7.99 18.54
N PRO A 73 -10.65 -7.26 19.19
CA PRO A 73 -10.29 -6.09 19.99
C PRO A 73 -9.24 -6.39 21.06
N GLN A 74 -9.29 -7.58 21.67
CA GLN A 74 -8.30 -8.02 22.65
C GLN A 74 -6.93 -8.24 22.00
N GLU A 75 -6.87 -8.87 20.84
CA GLU A 75 -5.63 -9.07 20.10
C GLU A 75 -5.02 -7.75 19.63
N ALA A 76 -5.85 -6.83 19.12
CA ALA A 76 -5.41 -5.49 18.72
C ALA A 76 -4.84 -4.71 19.91
N THR A 77 -5.49 -4.80 21.08
CA THR A 77 -5.01 -4.18 22.33
C THR A 77 -3.63 -4.74 22.70
N LEU A 78 -3.49 -6.07 22.76
CA LEU A 78 -2.19 -6.72 23.04
C LEU A 78 -1.12 -6.27 22.03
N LYS A 79 -1.47 -6.17 20.75
CA LYS A 79 -0.55 -5.72 19.70
C LYS A 79 -0.10 -4.28 19.91
N SER A 80 -1.00 -3.38 20.29
CA SER A 80 -0.65 -1.97 20.59
C SER A 80 0.32 -1.84 21.76
N HIS A 81 0.28 -2.76 22.73
CA HIS A 81 1.22 -2.76 23.86
C HIS A 81 2.61 -3.32 23.53
N GLU A 82 2.80 -4.00 22.39
CA GLU A 82 4.13 -4.45 21.97
C GLU A 82 5.07 -3.28 21.65
N CYS A 83 4.51 -2.12 21.29
CA CYS A 83 5.30 -0.96 20.87
C CYS A 83 4.73 0.37 21.34
N SER A 84 5.56 1.21 21.96
CA SER A 84 5.13 2.53 22.44
C SER A 84 4.65 3.48 21.35
N SER A 85 5.14 3.31 20.11
CA SER A 85 4.75 4.11 18.95
C SER A 85 3.49 3.59 18.24
N LEU A 86 2.99 2.41 18.60
CA LEU A 86 1.84 1.79 17.96
C LEU A 86 0.58 2.07 18.77
N ASN A 87 -0.22 3.03 18.32
CA ASN A 87 -1.56 3.25 18.84
C ASN A 87 -2.58 2.69 17.84
N LEU A 88 -3.13 1.51 18.14
CA LEU A 88 -4.18 0.92 17.32
C LEU A 88 -5.55 1.47 17.74
N PRO A 89 -6.36 1.94 16.79
CA PRO A 89 -7.71 2.43 17.08
C PRO A 89 -8.61 1.33 17.63
N VAL A 90 -9.39 1.65 18.65
CA VAL A 90 -10.26 0.68 19.36
C VAL A 90 -11.48 0.29 18.54
N ASN A 91 -11.98 1.19 17.69
CA ASN A 91 -13.25 1.04 16.98
C ASN A 91 -13.09 0.80 15.47
N GLU A 92 -11.86 0.66 14.97
CA GLU A 92 -11.62 0.46 13.54
C GLU A 92 -11.22 -0.99 13.24
N THR A 93 -11.38 -1.39 11.98
CA THR A 93 -10.95 -2.71 11.52
C THR A 93 -9.43 -2.82 11.56
N VAL A 94 -8.93 -3.81 12.30
CA VAL A 94 -7.51 -4.17 12.32
C VAL A 94 -7.33 -5.53 11.66
N MET A 95 -6.58 -5.55 10.55
CA MET A 95 -6.35 -6.73 9.72
C MET A 95 -4.89 -7.17 9.81
N LYS A 96 -4.65 -8.40 10.25
CA LYS A 96 -3.32 -9.01 10.21
C LYS A 96 -3.13 -9.70 8.86
N ALA A 97 -2.05 -9.36 8.15
CA ALA A 97 -1.59 -10.10 6.98
C ALA A 97 -0.35 -10.93 7.34
N THR A 98 -0.32 -12.20 6.91
CA THR A 98 0.79 -13.13 7.16
C THR A 98 1.24 -13.75 5.85
N TYR A 99 2.54 -13.74 5.58
CA TYR A 99 3.14 -14.33 4.37
C TYR A 99 4.57 -14.78 4.64
N VAL A 100 5.15 -15.58 3.75
CA VAL A 100 6.55 -16.03 3.80
C VAL A 100 7.38 -15.20 2.82
N ASN A 101 8.48 -14.60 3.26
CA ASN A 101 9.33 -13.84 2.35
C ASN A 101 10.29 -14.76 1.57
N ASN A 102 11.04 -14.19 0.62
CA ASN A 102 12.04 -14.92 -0.20
C ASN A 102 13.15 -15.63 0.61
N SER A 103 13.31 -15.29 1.90
CA SER A 103 14.26 -15.96 2.80
C SER A 103 13.63 -17.07 3.64
N GLY A 104 12.37 -17.45 3.36
CA GLY A 104 11.64 -18.46 4.13
C GLY A 104 11.13 -17.97 5.49
N LYS A 105 11.22 -16.67 5.79
CA LYS A 105 10.77 -16.12 7.07
C LYS A 105 9.31 -15.70 7.01
N THR A 106 8.54 -16.11 8.00
CA THR A 106 7.18 -15.60 8.23
C THR A 106 7.23 -14.12 8.57
N VAL A 107 6.51 -13.32 7.81
CA VAL A 107 6.32 -11.88 8.02
C VAL A 107 4.87 -11.65 8.41
N ASN A 108 4.69 -10.85 9.46
CA ASN A 108 3.39 -10.39 9.92
C ASN A 108 3.31 -8.87 9.68
N LEU A 109 2.22 -8.43 9.07
CA LEU A 109 1.87 -7.02 8.90
C LEU A 109 0.51 -6.78 9.56
N VAL A 110 0.29 -5.57 10.06
CA VAL A 110 -0.99 -5.16 10.66
C VAL A 110 -1.47 -3.92 9.93
N TYR A 111 -2.56 -4.05 9.18
CA TYR A 111 -3.24 -2.97 8.50
C TYR A 111 -4.41 -2.46 9.36
N TYR A 112 -4.63 -1.16 9.39
CA TYR A 112 -5.73 -0.54 10.12
C TYR A 112 -6.11 0.82 9.50
N GLY A 113 -7.28 1.35 9.84
CA GLY A 113 -7.85 2.54 9.22
C GLY A 113 -9.26 2.27 8.69
N ASP A 114 -10.17 3.21 8.91
CA ASP A 114 -11.52 3.21 8.33
C ASP A 114 -11.66 4.14 7.10
N GLN A 115 -10.71 5.05 6.89
CA GLN A 115 -10.64 5.95 5.72
C GLN A 115 -9.92 5.30 4.54
N GLU A 116 -10.06 5.86 3.33
CA GLU A 116 -9.39 5.34 2.12
C GLU A 116 -7.90 5.05 2.34
N VAL A 117 -7.22 5.99 3.01
CA VAL A 117 -5.81 5.87 3.39
C VAL A 117 -5.68 5.08 4.70
N LYS A 118 -5.11 3.88 4.58
CA LYS A 118 -4.83 2.95 5.68
C LYS A 118 -3.42 3.13 6.23
N LYS A 119 -3.19 2.60 7.41
CA LYS A 119 -1.88 2.47 8.05
C LYS A 119 -1.46 1.01 8.07
N MET A 120 -0.15 0.77 8.01
CA MET A 120 0.46 -0.55 8.06
C MET A 120 1.63 -0.54 9.05
N TYR A 121 1.51 -1.37 10.07
CA TYR A 121 2.58 -1.64 11.04
C TYR A 121 3.24 -2.98 10.75
N ARG A 122 4.57 -3.02 10.85
CA ARG A 122 5.38 -4.24 10.65
C ARG A 122 6.13 -4.66 11.91
N ALA A 123 6.84 -3.72 12.54
CA ALA A 123 7.70 -3.97 13.69
C ALA A 123 8.05 -2.63 14.37
N CYS A 124 8.49 -2.69 15.63
CA CYS A 124 8.78 -1.51 16.45
C CYS A 124 9.89 -0.61 15.91
N ASP A 125 10.87 -1.21 15.25
CA ASP A 125 12.02 -0.50 14.66
C ASP A 125 11.70 0.06 13.26
N LYS A 126 10.44 -0.02 12.83
CA LYS A 126 9.97 0.46 11.53
C LYS A 126 8.90 1.53 11.73
N ASN A 127 8.97 2.57 10.90
CA ASN A 127 7.90 3.56 10.81
C ASN A 127 6.61 2.89 10.36
N ILE A 128 5.48 3.40 10.88
CA ILE A 128 4.15 3.03 10.39
C ILE A 128 4.03 3.53 8.96
N ALA A 129 3.77 2.60 8.03
CA ALA A 129 3.61 2.92 6.63
C ALA A 129 2.17 3.33 6.32
N THR A 130 2.00 4.07 5.23
CA THR A 130 0.71 4.48 4.68
C THR A 130 0.40 3.64 3.43
N TYR A 131 -0.83 3.12 3.38
CA TYR A 131 -1.30 2.21 2.35
C TYR A 131 -2.65 2.66 1.79
N ILE A 132 -2.92 2.36 0.51
CA ILE A 132 -4.24 2.46 -0.10
C ILE A 132 -4.59 1.09 -0.68
N PHE A 133 -5.83 0.65 -0.47
CA PHE A 133 -6.38 -0.54 -1.13
C PHE A 133 -7.47 -0.09 -2.10
N LYS A 134 -7.48 -0.66 -3.31
CA LYS A 134 -8.53 -0.43 -4.29
C LYS A 134 -9.09 -1.74 -4.79
N LYS A 135 -10.41 -1.84 -4.89
CA LYS A 135 -11.05 -2.96 -5.59
C LYS A 135 -10.84 -2.76 -7.09
N VAL A 136 -10.26 -3.75 -7.77
CA VAL A 136 -10.16 -3.73 -9.23
C VAL A 136 -11.39 -4.43 -9.81
N ASN A 137 -11.72 -5.59 -9.26
CA ASN A 137 -12.95 -6.34 -9.53
C ASN A 137 -13.19 -7.33 -8.37
N ASP A 138 -14.10 -8.29 -8.52
CA ASP A 138 -14.42 -9.26 -7.45
C ASP A 138 -13.30 -10.27 -7.13
N SER A 139 -12.30 -10.38 -8.00
CA SER A 139 -11.18 -11.31 -7.87
C SER A 139 -9.86 -10.60 -7.56
N TYR A 140 -9.76 -9.30 -7.85
CA TYR A 140 -8.51 -8.55 -7.78
C TYR A 140 -8.61 -7.31 -6.89
N VAL A 141 -7.60 -7.14 -6.04
CA VAL A 141 -7.43 -5.97 -5.18
C VAL A 141 -6.05 -5.39 -5.40
N LEU A 142 -5.97 -4.07 -5.46
CA LEU A 142 -4.74 -3.33 -5.63
C LEU A 142 -4.27 -2.76 -4.30
N GLY A 143 -3.09 -3.11 -3.84
CA GLY A 143 -2.43 -2.47 -2.69
C GLY A 143 -1.36 -1.50 -3.13
N ILE A 144 -1.32 -0.30 -2.53
CA ILE A 144 -0.37 0.76 -2.87
C ILE A 144 0.29 1.26 -1.59
N ASN A 145 1.61 1.12 -1.48
CA ASN A 145 2.41 1.59 -0.36
C ASN A 145 2.97 2.99 -0.61
N CYS A 146 2.33 4.01 -0.03
CA CYS A 146 2.77 5.39 -0.22
C CYS A 146 4.02 5.78 0.58
N SER A 147 4.30 5.11 1.69
CA SER A 147 5.58 5.29 2.39
C SER A 147 6.76 4.67 1.62
N ALA A 148 6.48 3.79 0.65
CA ALA A 148 7.46 3.22 -0.27
C ALA A 148 7.35 3.83 -1.68
N GLY A 149 6.92 5.09 -1.80
CA GLY A 149 6.90 5.83 -3.08
C GLY A 149 5.87 5.32 -4.08
N GLY A 150 4.78 4.70 -3.61
CA GLY A 150 3.72 4.16 -4.47
C GLY A 150 4.06 2.81 -5.08
N ARG A 151 4.97 2.04 -4.45
CA ARG A 151 5.14 0.62 -4.78
C ARG A 151 3.82 -0.09 -4.54
N GLY A 152 3.34 -0.85 -5.50
CA GLY A 152 2.11 -1.60 -5.32
C GLY A 152 2.19 -3.06 -5.72
N ILE A 153 1.14 -3.74 -5.30
CA ILE A 153 0.96 -5.18 -5.37
C ILE A 153 -0.45 -5.42 -5.88
N LEU A 154 -0.58 -6.22 -6.92
CA LEU A 154 -1.87 -6.74 -7.38
C LEU A 154 -2.10 -8.07 -6.67
N TYR A 155 -3.16 -8.12 -5.88
CA TYR A 155 -3.62 -9.33 -5.21
C TYR A 155 -4.70 -9.99 -6.05
N SER A 156 -4.65 -11.31 -6.15
CA SER A 156 -5.69 -12.13 -6.77
C SER A 156 -6.25 -13.15 -5.78
N ARG A 157 -7.56 -13.40 -5.81
CA ARG A 157 -8.22 -14.39 -4.95
C ARG A 157 -7.84 -15.84 -5.30
N PHE A 158 -7.49 -16.09 -6.55
CA PHE A 158 -7.04 -17.39 -7.06
C PHE A 158 -5.72 -17.22 -7.81
N LEU A 159 -5.00 -18.30 -8.08
CA LEU A 159 -3.78 -18.25 -8.88
C LEU A 159 -4.18 -18.12 -10.37
N PRO A 160 -3.94 -16.98 -11.02
CA PRO A 160 -4.40 -16.71 -12.39
C PRO A 160 -3.38 -17.18 -13.44
N SER A 161 -3.79 -17.17 -14.72
CA SER A 161 -2.84 -17.33 -15.83
C SER A 161 -2.09 -16.03 -16.10
N SER A 162 -0.96 -16.13 -16.81
CA SER A 162 -0.21 -14.93 -17.20
C SER A 162 -1.01 -14.00 -18.12
N ALA A 163 -1.84 -14.54 -19.00
CA ALA A 163 -2.69 -13.76 -19.90
C ALA A 163 -3.77 -12.99 -19.14
N GLU A 164 -4.38 -13.62 -18.14
CA GLU A 164 -5.38 -12.99 -17.28
C GLU A 164 -4.78 -11.84 -16.47
N VAL A 165 -3.64 -12.05 -15.82
CA VAL A 165 -2.95 -10.98 -15.07
C VAL A 165 -2.61 -9.81 -15.97
N GLN A 166 -2.11 -10.06 -17.18
CA GLN A 166 -1.78 -8.98 -18.09
C GLN A 166 -3.03 -8.20 -18.54
N ALA A 167 -4.14 -8.90 -18.79
CA ALA A 167 -5.40 -8.25 -19.14
C ALA A 167 -5.91 -7.35 -18.01
N VAL A 168 -5.84 -7.82 -16.76
CA VAL A 168 -6.22 -7.04 -15.56
C VAL A 168 -5.26 -5.87 -15.33
N VAL A 169 -3.95 -6.07 -15.44
CA VAL A 169 -2.95 -5.00 -15.29
C VAL A 169 -3.19 -3.90 -16.34
N ASN A 170 -3.48 -4.27 -17.58
CA ASN A 170 -3.74 -3.32 -18.66
C ASN A 170 -5.04 -2.53 -18.48
N SER A 171 -6.02 -3.06 -17.72
CA SER A 171 -7.26 -2.34 -17.43
C SER A 171 -7.13 -1.38 -16.24
N ILE A 172 -6.07 -1.50 -15.44
CA ILE A 172 -5.81 -0.59 -14.33
C ILE A 172 -5.04 0.62 -14.85
N GLU A 173 -5.74 1.74 -15.04
CA GLU A 173 -5.19 2.98 -15.61
C GLU A 173 -3.89 3.43 -14.93
N ILE A 174 -3.84 3.42 -13.60
CA ILE A 174 -2.66 3.85 -12.81
C ILE A 174 -1.43 2.92 -12.93
N MET A 175 -1.62 1.72 -13.49
CA MET A 175 -0.56 0.76 -13.80
C MET A 175 -0.17 0.78 -15.28
N SER A 176 -1.04 1.30 -16.15
CA SER A 176 -0.77 1.39 -17.59
C SER A 176 0.50 2.23 -17.86
N GLY A 177 1.37 1.71 -18.72
CA GLY A 177 2.63 2.37 -19.09
C GLY A 177 3.73 2.37 -18.02
N ARG A 178 3.55 1.66 -16.90
CA ARG A 178 4.57 1.54 -15.85
C ARG A 178 5.23 0.18 -15.89
N GLU A 179 6.53 0.15 -15.58
CA GLU A 179 7.24 -1.11 -15.45
C GLU A 179 6.74 -1.86 -14.20
N GLY A 180 6.36 -3.11 -14.42
CA GLY A 180 5.98 -4.07 -13.41
C GLY A 180 6.23 -5.48 -13.91
N SER A 181 6.11 -6.46 -13.03
CA SER A 181 6.25 -7.86 -13.43
C SER A 181 5.41 -8.77 -12.55
N PRO A 182 5.04 -9.97 -13.05
CA PRO A 182 4.55 -11.03 -12.21
C PRO A 182 5.53 -11.33 -11.07
N ASP A 183 4.99 -11.67 -9.89
CA ASP A 183 5.82 -12.08 -8.75
C ASP A 183 6.45 -13.45 -8.96
N CYS A 184 5.73 -14.32 -9.66
CA CYS A 184 6.12 -15.70 -9.88
C CYS A 184 5.93 -16.14 -11.33
N ARG A 185 6.36 -17.36 -11.64
CA ARG A 185 6.03 -18.03 -12.91
C ARG A 185 4.56 -18.42 -12.89
N LEU A 186 3.75 -17.65 -13.59
CA LEU A 186 2.35 -17.98 -13.83
C LEU A 186 2.26 -18.93 -15.03
N ASN A 187 1.28 -19.83 -15.00
CA ASN A 187 1.01 -20.72 -16.12
C ASN A 187 0.46 -19.92 -17.31
N TYR A 188 0.76 -20.40 -18.52
CA TYR A 188 0.19 -19.88 -19.76
C TYR A 188 -1.26 -20.32 -19.92
#